data_AF-A0A0C1NIM8-F1
#
_entry.id   AF-A0A0C1NIM8-F1
#
_cell.length_a   1.000
_cell.length_b   1.000
_cell.length_c   1.000
_cell.angle_alpha   90.00
_cell.angle_beta   90.00
_cell.angle_gamma   90.00
#
_symmetry.space_group_name_H-M   'P 1'
#
loop_
_entity.id
_entity.type
_entity.pdbx_description
1 polymer ?
#
loop_
_entity_poly.entity_id
_entity_poly.type
_entity_poly.pdbx_seq_one_letter_code
_entity_poly.pdbx_strand_id
1 'polypeptide(L)' 'MKLKEVLQEHREEILSIAAKHGACNVRIFGSVARGEETDLSDIDFLIDYDIQKITAWFPVGL' A
#
# COMPACT_ATOMS: atom_id res chain seq x y z
N MET A 1 6.42 9.12 -15.97
CA MET A 1 6.89 9.15 -14.56
C MET A 1 7.11 7.71 -14.14
N LYS A 2 8.15 7.42 -13.37
CA LYS A 2 8.32 6.08 -12.82
C LYS A 2 7.30 5.88 -11.70
N LEU A 3 6.74 4.67 -11.58
CA LEU A 3 5.75 4.35 -10.56
C LEU A 3 6.27 4.66 -9.14
N LYS A 4 7.57 4.46 -8.92
CA LYS A 4 8.28 4.82 -7.69
C LYS A 4 8.22 6.31 -7.34
N GLU A 5 8.26 7.20 -8.32
CA GLU A 5 8.19 8.66 -8.10
C GLU A 5 6.78 9.05 -7.65
N VAL A 6 5.76 8.50 -8.31
CA VAL A 6 4.35 8.68 -7.93
C VAL A 6 4.10 8.19 -6.51
N LEU A 7 4.69 7.05 -6.13
CA LEU A 7 4.60 6.52 -4.78
C LEU A 7 5.26 7.40 -3.72
N GLN A 8 6.34 8.11 -4.08
CA GLN A 8 6.95 9.07 -3.17
C GLN A 8 6.09 10.32 -3.00
N GLU A 9 5.47 10.80 -4.07
CA GLU A 9 4.56 11.96 -4.04
C GLU A 9 3.32 11.68 -3.17
N HIS A 10 2.71 10.50 -3.32
CA HIS A 10 1.50 10.11 -2.56
C HIS A 10 1.81 9.38 -1.24
N ARG A 11 3.07 9.32 -0.80
CA ARG A 11 3.48 8.50 0.35
C ARG A 11 2.67 8.80 1.61
N GLU A 12 2.47 10.08 1.93
CA GLU A 12 1.75 10.48 3.14
C GLU A 12 0.25 10.14 3.06
N GLU A 13 -0.34 10.28 1.87
CA GLU A 13 -1.73 9.92 1.62
C GLU A 13 -1.96 8.42 1.78
N ILE A 14 -1.09 7.59 1.17
CA ILE A 14 -1.13 6.13 1.29
C ILE A 14 -1.04 5.70 2.77
N LEU A 15 -0.09 6.28 3.53
CA LEU A 15 0.07 5.98 4.95
C LEU A 15 -1.14 6.42 5.78
N SER A 16 -1.71 7.59 5.48
CA SER A 16 -2.91 8.10 6.13
C SER A 16 -4.11 7.19 5.89
N ILE A 17 -4.32 6.73 4.65
CA ILE A 17 -5.37 5.78 4.30
C ILE A 17 -5.15 4.44 5.02
N ALA A 18 -3.94 3.87 4.95
CA ALA A 18 -3.64 2.62 5.64
C ALA A 18 -3.95 2.71 7.15
N ALA A 19 -3.52 3.79 7.81
CA ALA A 19 -3.79 4.00 9.23
C ALA A 19 -5.29 4.11 9.55
N LYS A 20 -6.09 4.77 8.69
CA LYS A 20 -7.55 4.84 8.83
C LYS A 20 -8.23 3.47 8.77
N HIS A 21 -7.62 2.51 8.09
CA HIS A 21 -8.11 1.13 7.98
C HIS A 21 -7.43 0.16 8.96
N GLY A 22 -6.70 0.66 9.96
CA GLY A 22 -6.04 -0.17 10.96
C GLY A 22 -4.78 -0.89 10.45
N ALA A 23 -4.30 -0.55 9.26
CA ALA A 23 -3.06 -1.06 8.69
C ALA A 23 -1.86 -0.18 9.09
N CYS A 24 -0.71 -0.81 9.32
CA CYS A 24 0.55 -0.19 9.71
C CYS A 24 1.74 -0.93 9.09
N ASN A 25 2.97 -0.46 9.32
CA ASN A 25 4.19 -1.04 8.74
C ASN A 25 4.08 -1.25 7.21
N VAL A 26 3.55 -0.26 6.49
CA VAL A 26 3.31 -0.34 5.04
C VAL A 26 4.64 -0.38 4.28
N ARG A 27 4.81 -1.40 3.44
CA ARG A 27 5.99 -1.64 2.61
C ARG A 27 5.60 -2.00 1.19
N ILE A 28 6.50 -1.74 0.25
CA ILE A 28 6.34 -2.11 -1.17
C ILE A 28 7.15 -3.39 -1.42
N PHE A 29 6.58 -4.31 -2.19
CA PHE A 29 7.30 -5.47 -2.73
C PHE A 29 7.02 -5.62 -4.23
N GLY A 30 7.50 -6.71 -4.83
CA GLY A 30 7.26 -6.98 -6.26
C GLY A 30 8.19 -6.18 -7.19
N SER A 31 7.72 -5.99 -8.44
CA SER A 31 8.50 -5.37 -9.54
C SER A 31 8.92 -3.94 -9.22
N VAL A 32 8.04 -3.16 -8.58
CA VAL A 32 8.29 -1.77 -8.17
C VAL A 32 9.44 -1.66 -7.17
N ALA A 33 9.54 -2.61 -6.23
CA ALA A 33 10.65 -2.64 -5.27
C ALA A 33 11.99 -2.97 -5.96
N ARG A 34 11.96 -3.72 -7.07
CA ARG A 34 13.15 -4.12 -7.84
C ARG A 34 13.54 -3.14 -8.95
N GLY A 35 12.68 -2.17 -9.28
CA GLY A 35 12.90 -1.26 -10.41
C GLY A 35 12.62 -1.90 -11.77
N GLU A 36 11.85 -3.00 -11.78
CA GLU A 36 11.47 -3.77 -12.97
C GLU A 36 10.01 -3.47 -13.38
N GLU A 37 9.39 -2.43 -12.82
CA GLU A 37 8.03 -2.05 -13.14
C GLU A 37 7.89 -1.54 -14.58
N THR A 38 6.77 -1.87 -15.18
CA THR A 38 6.31 -1.39 -16.50
C THR A 38 5.09 -0.48 -16.33
N ASP A 39 4.67 0.19 -17.39
CA ASP A 39 3.48 1.06 -17.37
C ASP A 39 2.16 0.31 -17.08
N LEU A 40 2.17 -1.02 -17.14
CA LEU A 40 1.05 -1.90 -16.82
C LEU A 40 1.22 -2.62 -15.48
N SER A 41 2.27 -2.29 -14.71
CA SER A 41 2.54 -2.95 -13.44
C SER A 41 1.66 -2.40 -12.33
N ASP A 42 1.09 -3.30 -11.54
CA ASP A 42 0.41 -2.96 -10.30
C ASP A 42 1.42 -2.64 -9.18
N ILE A 43 0.92 -2.11 -8.06
CA ILE A 43 1.72 -1.84 -6.86
C ILE A 43 1.30 -2.79 -5.76
N ASP A 44 2.23 -3.65 -5.36
CA ASP A 44 2.00 -4.60 -4.29
C ASP A 44 2.45 -4.04 -2.92
N PHE A 45 1.54 -4.04 -1.95
CA PHE A 45 1.80 -3.60 -0.58
C PHE A 45 1.80 -4.75 0.42
N LEU A 46 2.78 -4.78 1.30
CA LEU A 46 2.77 -5.55 2.53
C LEU A 46 2.45 -4.64 3.70
N ILE A 47 1.55 -5.07 4.56
CA ILE A 47 1.11 -4.34 5.74
C ILE A 47 0.99 -5.28 6.92
N ASP A 48 1.18 -4.75 8.12
CA ASP A 48 0.66 -5.33 9.35
C ASP A 48 -0.70 -4.70 9.64
N TYR A 49 -1.59 -5.39 10.34
CA TYR A 49 -2.88 -4.83 10.73
C TYR A 49 -3.28 -5.23 12.15
N ASP A 50 -4.09 -4.37 12.77
CA ASP A 50 -4.63 -4.60 14.10
C ASP A 50 -6.12 -4.93 14.01
N ILE A 51 -6.49 -6.15 14.41
CA ILE A 51 -7.87 -6.65 14.33
C ILE A 51 -8.88 -5.80 15.11
N GLN A 52 -8.43 -5.00 16.08
CA GLN A 52 -9.27 -4.11 16.85
C GLN A 52 -9.50 -2.75 16.17
N LYS A 53 -8.71 -2.43 15.14
CA LYS A 53 -8.70 -1.13 14.45
C LYS A 53 -9.11 -1.22 12.99
N ILE A 54 -9.28 -2.44 12.46
CA ILE A 54 -9.73 -2.64 11.09
C ILE A 54 -11.18 -2.19 10.91
N THR A 55 -11.46 -1.61 9.74
CA THR A 55 -12.82 -1.29 9.32
C THR A 55 -13.57 -2.56 8.92
N ALA A 56 -14.90 -2.56 9.00
CA ALA A 56 -15.77 -3.73 8.77
C ALA A 56 -15.52 -4.49 7.43
N TRP A 57 -14.95 -3.83 6.42
CA TRP A 57 -14.72 -4.39 5.08
C TRP A 57 -13.28 -4.89 4.86
N PHE A 58 -12.41 -4.82 5.88
CA PHE A 58 -11.00 -5.20 5.77
C PHE A 58 -10.72 -6.60 6.36
N PRO A 59 -9.88 -7.45 5.74
CA PRO A 59 -9.24 -7.27 4.42
C PRO A 59 -10.15 -7.68 3.25
N VAL A 60 -11.23 -8.44 3.52
CA VAL A 60 -12.28 -8.77 2.55
C VAL A 60 -13.60 -8.89 3.33
N GLY A 61 -14.53 -7.95 3.13
CA GLY A 61 -15.93 -8.14 3.52
C GLY A 61 -16.65 -8.97 2.45
N LEU A 62 -17.34 -10.02 2.87
CA LEU A 62 -18.28 -10.79 2.03
C LEU A 62 -19.48 -9.95 1.61
#